data_AF-A0A545VIN8-F1
#
_entry.id   AF-A0A545VIN8-F1
#
_cell.length_a   1.000
_cell.length_b   1.000
_cell.length_c   1.000
_cell.angle_alpha   90.00
_cell.angle_beta   90.00
_cell.angle_gamma   90.00
#
_symmetry.space_group_name_H-M   'P 1'
#
loop_
_entity.id
_entity.type
_entity.pdbx_description
1 polymer ?
#
loop_
_entity_poly.entity_id
_entity_poly.type
_entity_poly.pdbx_seq_one_letter_code
_entity_poly.pdbx_strand_id
1 'polypeptide(L)'
;MAMAEILHSQLDGVVTSGKAAITDVKHLSSYNWIEAATPTIVVPGSPARWDAPEAPRQLTKDSGLIYIAQNAARHPDSPLEPLFRSLYAENDSVDISSANVISDRNNIRKLLSFVSPELNEYKPEAFTINIEVMQNTAILCRDEASTHEFIGPHDFRGYGHEFEKAYTVNQVPGSTGHHRIISYRFCDLSIILRHETDAFVGEINGSCCRDLEGSSVSCLMENLAISPRQITGNTSISGSKLKIIKGGQVVPLRSTLEIKTRAAKKHLDFRSVAPQLWVSQTPNLVRAYHDKGKFHWPQVENVAAQIQRWEAANQLGLTKLAWLIKRITAIAKECGGKAKLNYDVQANKLVISQDCGRKMLPADLYCKWNTKTSCTEANLPVTAQEAADMAMQVSETGVKRNNKSAIVNSSEPAIAHSALPFSDVIKFGQDEGFRKIFRSMPTKLSDYLILCKSLKLLAIDVLQGQHIREIMADMRLGKVEWDPEERQQIGGQRRLARDAAFKLLYVFLQSECKDVNMAYNAALFVVSHRRIFRYRTRRIVREAFLYRFTASQKQQKELDKWSIEGNEFAGSADDDKTTSEEDVYFDSDSSF
;
A
#
# COMPACT_ATOMS: atom_id res chain seq x y z
N MET A 1 13.18 10.72 -27.92
CA MET A 1 13.26 11.15 -26.51
C MET A 1 14.64 10.77 -26.01
N ALA A 2 15.36 11.69 -25.37
CA ALA A 2 16.65 11.37 -24.77
C ALA A 2 16.43 10.32 -23.67
N MET A 3 17.13 9.20 -23.78
CA MET A 3 17.18 8.17 -22.74
C MET A 3 18.65 7.93 -22.40
N ALA A 4 18.95 7.90 -21.11
CA ALA A 4 20.26 7.61 -20.58
C ALA A 4 20.18 6.43 -19.63
N GLU A 5 21.24 5.64 -19.57
CA GLU A 5 21.31 4.46 -18.73
C GLU A 5 22.49 4.58 -17.77
N ILE A 6 22.27 4.18 -16.51
CA ILE A 6 23.32 3.98 -15.52
C ILE A 6 23.39 2.49 -15.23
N LEU A 7 24.44 1.84 -15.73
CA LEU A 7 24.70 0.43 -15.46
C LEU A 7 25.30 0.28 -14.07
N HIS A 8 24.97 -0.80 -13.36
CA HIS A 8 25.59 -1.07 -12.06
C HIS A 8 27.12 -1.18 -12.15
N SER A 9 27.67 -1.68 -13.26
CA SER A 9 29.14 -1.76 -13.48
C SER A 9 29.83 -0.39 -13.54
N GLN A 10 29.11 0.69 -13.83
CA GLN A 10 29.68 2.04 -13.77
C GLN A 10 30.04 2.45 -12.33
N LEU A 11 29.46 1.78 -11.33
CA LEU A 11 29.77 2.01 -9.92
C LEU A 11 31.15 1.47 -9.53
N ASP A 12 31.72 0.53 -10.29
CA ASP A 12 33.01 -0.09 -9.98
C ASP A 12 34.19 0.88 -10.19
N GLY A 13 33.99 1.90 -11.05
CA GLY A 13 34.96 2.97 -11.26
C GLY A 13 34.88 4.11 -10.24
N VAL A 14 33.97 4.06 -9.27
CA VAL A 14 33.80 5.14 -8.28
C VAL A 14 34.90 5.04 -7.22
N VAL A 15 35.80 6.01 -7.23
CA VAL A 15 36.90 6.12 -6.25
C VAL A 15 36.48 6.97 -5.05
N THR A 16 36.94 6.58 -3.86
CA THR A 16 36.73 7.33 -2.62
C THR A 16 37.59 8.59 -2.58
N SER A 17 36.95 9.76 -2.66
CA SER A 17 37.65 11.06 -2.53
C SER A 17 37.68 11.58 -1.07
N GLY A 18 37.12 10.84 -0.11
CA GLY A 18 37.00 11.21 1.30
C GLY A 18 36.06 10.28 2.07
N LYS A 19 35.84 10.58 3.35
CA LYS A 19 34.86 9.85 4.18
C LYS A 19 33.44 10.23 3.75
N ALA A 20 32.65 9.24 3.32
CA ALA A 20 31.23 9.40 3.05
C ALA A 20 30.46 9.34 4.38
N ALA A 21 30.17 10.52 4.93
CA ALA A 21 29.50 10.67 6.22
C ALA A 21 28.36 11.68 6.16
N ILE A 22 27.36 11.47 7.01
CA ILE A 22 26.35 12.48 7.32
C ILE A 22 26.86 13.40 8.42
N THR A 23 26.83 14.71 8.19
CA THR A 23 27.20 15.74 9.17
C THR A 23 26.18 16.88 9.18
N ASP A 24 26.28 17.79 10.16
CA ASP A 24 25.47 19.01 10.24
C ASP A 24 23.95 18.76 10.22
N VAL A 25 23.51 17.70 10.90
CA VAL A 25 22.10 17.31 10.97
C VAL A 25 21.32 18.38 11.73
N LYS A 26 20.28 18.92 11.10
CA LYS A 26 19.39 19.93 11.67
C LYS A 26 17.95 19.56 11.41
N HIS A 27 17.10 19.78 12.41
CA HIS A 27 15.67 19.78 12.20
C HIS A 27 15.24 21.07 11.51
N LEU A 28 14.39 20.97 10.50
CA LEU A 28 13.84 22.13 9.80
C LEU A 28 12.36 22.35 10.08
N SER A 29 11.55 21.28 10.03
CA SER A 29 10.10 21.36 10.21
C SER A 29 9.49 19.96 10.42
N SER A 30 8.25 19.88 10.85
CA SER A 30 7.45 18.64 10.87
C SER A 30 5.98 18.89 10.54
N TYR A 31 5.26 17.82 10.20
CA TYR A 31 3.80 17.86 10.10
C TYR A 31 3.13 16.51 10.38
N ASN A 32 1.88 16.54 10.83
CA ASN A 32 1.01 15.37 10.84
C ASN A 32 -0.02 15.47 9.73
N TRP A 33 -0.31 14.36 9.06
CA TRP A 33 -1.59 14.22 8.37
C TRP A 33 -2.69 13.99 9.37
N ILE A 34 -3.84 14.64 9.16
CA ILE A 34 -5.05 14.39 9.95
C ILE A 34 -6.14 13.79 9.08
N GLU A 35 -6.95 12.90 9.67
CA GLU A 35 -8.10 12.33 8.98
C GLU A 35 -9.17 13.40 8.76
N ALA A 36 -9.37 13.81 7.51
CA ALA A 36 -10.28 14.89 7.13
C ALA A 36 -10.72 14.73 5.67
N ALA A 37 -11.89 15.28 5.33
CA ALA A 37 -12.45 15.24 3.98
C ALA A 37 -11.58 15.98 2.94
N THR A 38 -10.80 16.97 3.37
CA THR A 38 -9.83 17.68 2.53
C THR A 38 -8.41 17.37 2.99
N PRO A 39 -7.42 17.30 2.09
CA PRO A 39 -6.02 17.11 2.46
C PRO A 39 -5.60 18.18 3.48
N THR A 40 -5.30 17.77 4.70
CA THR A 40 -5.03 18.69 5.81
C THR A 40 -3.85 18.22 6.62
N ILE A 41 -2.93 19.14 6.93
CA ILE A 41 -1.77 18.90 7.78
C ILE A 41 -1.75 19.83 8.99
N VAL A 42 -1.18 19.36 10.10
CA VAL A 42 -0.88 20.17 11.29
C VAL A 42 0.61 20.50 11.33
N VAL A 43 0.96 21.77 11.52
CA VAL A 43 2.34 22.29 11.50
C VAL A 43 2.61 23.23 12.71
N PRO A 44 3.71 23.05 13.47
CA PRO A 44 4.55 21.86 13.47
C PRO A 44 3.73 20.61 13.79
N GLY A 45 4.18 19.47 13.27
CA GLY A 45 3.65 18.17 13.68
C GLY A 45 4.29 17.69 14.97
N SER A 46 3.64 16.76 15.67
CA SER A 46 4.23 15.96 16.74
C SER A 46 4.04 14.47 16.45
N PRO A 47 5.10 13.64 16.51
CA PRO A 47 4.96 12.18 16.49
C PRO A 47 4.21 11.70 17.74
N ALA A 48 3.77 10.45 17.74
CA ALA A 48 3.13 9.85 18.91
C ALA A 48 4.13 9.72 20.07
N ARG A 49 3.67 9.90 21.31
CA ARG A 49 4.51 9.68 22.50
C ARG A 49 4.58 8.18 22.75
N TRP A 50 5.79 7.65 22.94
CA TRP A 50 6.00 6.27 23.40
C TRP A 50 5.38 6.07 24.77
N ASP A 51 4.50 5.07 24.89
CA ASP A 51 3.73 4.79 26.10
C ASP A 51 3.47 3.29 26.21
N ALA A 52 4.54 2.54 26.52
CA ALA A 52 4.46 1.08 26.62
C ALA A 52 3.58 0.65 27.81
N PRO A 53 2.59 -0.23 27.61
CA PRO A 53 1.82 -0.81 28.70
C PRO A 53 2.69 -1.61 29.67
N GLU A 54 2.33 -1.58 30.96
CA GLU A 54 3.05 -2.28 32.04
C GLU A 54 2.98 -3.82 31.92
N ALA A 55 1.94 -4.35 31.27
CA ALA A 55 1.71 -5.78 31.13
C ALA A 55 1.76 -6.22 29.65
N PRO A 56 2.24 -7.46 29.37
CA PRO A 56 2.16 -8.05 28.03
C PRO A 56 0.74 -8.02 27.48
N ARG A 57 0.59 -7.59 26.22
CA ARG A 57 -0.70 -7.55 25.53
C ARG A 57 -0.72 -8.51 24.34
N GLN A 58 -1.84 -9.19 24.19
CA GLN A 58 -2.19 -9.89 22.96
C GLN A 58 -2.88 -8.89 22.04
N LEU A 59 -2.25 -8.61 20.90
CA LEU A 59 -2.81 -7.72 19.89
C LEU A 59 -3.50 -8.52 18.79
N THR A 60 -4.46 -7.87 18.14
CA THR A 60 -5.08 -8.35 16.91
C THR A 60 -4.13 -8.14 15.73
N LYS A 61 -4.32 -8.92 14.67
CA LYS A 61 -3.61 -8.75 13.41
C LYS A 61 -3.91 -7.38 12.80
N ASP A 62 -2.95 -6.84 12.07
CA ASP A 62 -3.16 -5.65 11.26
C ASP A 62 -4.28 -5.90 10.25
N SER A 63 -5.17 -4.91 10.09
CA SER A 63 -6.30 -5.00 9.17
C SER A 63 -6.73 -3.62 8.69
N GLY A 64 -7.46 -3.58 7.59
CA GLY A 64 -7.99 -2.35 7.02
C GLY A 64 -7.04 -1.67 6.04
N LEU A 65 -7.25 -0.36 5.83
CA LEU A 65 -6.52 0.44 4.86
C LEU A 65 -5.15 0.86 5.42
N ILE A 66 -4.08 0.43 4.77
CA ILE A 66 -2.69 0.82 5.09
C ILE A 66 -2.12 1.67 3.96
N TYR A 67 -1.44 2.75 4.30
CA TYR A 67 -0.81 3.63 3.31
C TYR A 67 0.58 3.13 2.96
N ILE A 68 0.80 2.83 1.67
CA ILE A 68 2.15 2.62 1.12
C ILE A 68 2.85 3.97 0.95
N ALA A 69 2.11 4.97 0.48
CA ALA A 69 2.57 6.33 0.19
C ALA A 69 1.53 7.36 0.67
N GLN A 70 1.44 7.60 1.97
CA GLN A 70 0.39 8.46 2.56
C GLN A 70 0.28 9.84 1.90
N ASN A 71 1.43 10.48 1.63
CA ASN A 71 1.46 11.78 0.97
C ASN A 71 0.88 11.75 -0.45
N ALA A 72 1.18 10.71 -1.23
CA ALA A 72 0.64 10.53 -2.58
C ALA A 72 -0.82 10.06 -2.57
N ALA A 73 -1.24 9.30 -1.56
CA ALA A 73 -2.63 8.89 -1.40
C ALA A 73 -3.54 10.08 -1.07
N ARG A 74 -3.12 10.94 -0.12
CA ARG A 74 -3.90 12.09 0.33
C ARG A 74 -3.78 13.29 -0.62
N HIS A 75 -2.63 13.48 -1.27
CA HIS A 75 -2.40 14.61 -2.16
C HIS A 75 -1.67 14.21 -3.45
N PRO A 76 -2.34 13.44 -4.34
CA PRO A 76 -1.72 12.83 -5.53
C PRO A 76 -1.22 13.84 -6.56
N ASP A 77 -1.81 15.03 -6.62
CA ASP A 77 -1.41 16.07 -7.57
C ASP A 77 -0.05 16.68 -7.22
N SER A 78 0.36 16.67 -5.95
CA SER A 78 1.66 17.21 -5.50
C SER A 78 2.12 16.57 -4.18
N PRO A 79 2.61 15.30 -4.18
CA PRO A 79 2.94 14.56 -2.96
C PRO A 79 4.04 15.18 -2.09
N LEU A 80 4.86 16.07 -2.66
CA LEU A 80 5.91 16.80 -1.93
C LEU A 80 5.46 18.18 -1.45
N GLU A 81 4.30 18.69 -1.87
CA GLU A 81 3.83 20.02 -1.42
C GLU A 81 3.80 20.16 0.12
N PRO A 82 3.32 19.19 0.92
CA PRO A 82 3.33 19.29 2.38
C PRO A 82 4.71 19.56 2.97
N LEU A 83 5.78 19.03 2.37
CA LEU A 83 7.17 19.27 2.79
C LEU A 83 7.51 20.76 2.71
N PHE A 84 7.29 21.37 1.54
CA PHE A 84 7.59 22.79 1.34
C PHE A 84 6.68 23.69 2.16
N ARG A 85 5.39 23.35 2.23
CA ARG A 85 4.39 24.12 2.94
C ARG A 85 4.67 24.17 4.45
N SER A 86 5.10 23.06 5.05
CA SER A 86 5.44 23.05 6.47
C SER A 86 6.73 23.85 6.75
N LEU A 87 7.74 23.75 5.88
CA LEU A 87 8.96 24.56 5.98
C LEU A 87 8.65 26.06 6.03
N TYR A 88 7.83 26.56 5.11
CA TYR A 88 7.46 27.98 5.10
C TYR A 88 6.53 28.35 6.26
N ALA A 89 5.61 27.49 6.66
CA ALA A 89 4.71 27.76 7.78
C ALA A 89 5.45 27.91 9.13
N GLU A 90 6.60 27.25 9.31
CA GLU A 90 7.47 27.41 10.48
C GLU A 90 8.54 28.49 10.30
N ASN A 91 9.06 28.63 9.08
CA ASN A 91 10.06 29.65 8.74
C ASN A 91 9.87 30.16 7.31
N ASP A 92 9.18 31.29 7.16
CA ASP A 92 8.91 31.93 5.87
C ASP A 92 10.19 32.33 5.09
N SER A 93 11.32 32.47 5.78
CA SER A 93 12.62 32.91 5.23
C SER A 93 13.56 31.76 4.83
N VAL A 94 13.12 30.51 4.93
CA VAL A 94 13.95 29.34 4.62
C VAL A 94 14.44 29.35 3.16
N ASP A 95 15.77 29.23 2.99
CA ASP A 95 16.39 29.14 1.67
C ASP A 95 16.54 27.69 1.21
N ILE A 96 15.53 27.22 0.47
CA ILE A 96 15.53 25.89 -0.14
C ILE A 96 16.46 25.78 -1.36
N SER A 97 16.88 26.91 -1.95
CA SER A 97 17.75 26.92 -3.14
C SER A 97 19.19 26.51 -2.83
N SER A 98 19.58 26.60 -1.57
CA SER A 98 20.88 26.12 -1.07
C SER A 98 21.00 24.58 -1.03
N ALA A 99 19.88 23.85 -1.10
CA ALA A 99 19.87 22.40 -1.10
C ALA A 99 20.27 21.85 -2.46
N ASN A 100 21.17 20.86 -2.51
CA ASN A 100 21.45 20.13 -3.74
C ASN A 100 20.37 19.09 -4.03
N VAL A 101 19.79 18.48 -2.99
CA VAL A 101 18.78 17.43 -3.12
C VAL A 101 17.66 17.63 -2.12
N ILE A 102 16.41 17.54 -2.58
CA ILE A 102 15.21 17.47 -1.74
C ILE A 102 14.51 16.15 -2.04
N SER A 103 14.32 15.30 -1.03
CA SER A 103 13.85 13.93 -1.24
C SER A 103 13.13 13.35 -0.03
N ASP A 104 12.55 12.16 -0.23
CA ASP A 104 12.07 11.28 0.83
C ASP A 104 13.12 10.24 1.23
N ARG A 105 13.05 9.78 2.49
CA ARG A 105 13.84 8.63 2.99
C ARG A 105 13.75 7.42 2.06
N ASN A 106 12.56 7.13 1.54
CA ASN A 106 12.32 5.97 0.68
C ASN A 106 13.16 6.00 -0.61
N ASN A 107 13.24 7.16 -1.28
CA ASN A 107 14.04 7.32 -2.49
C ASN A 107 15.53 7.09 -2.21
N ILE A 108 16.07 7.67 -1.12
CA ILE A 108 17.48 7.47 -0.76
C ILE A 108 17.76 6.00 -0.41
N ARG A 109 16.84 5.31 0.28
CA ARG A 109 16.95 3.88 0.55
C ARG A 109 16.93 3.03 -0.73
N LYS A 110 16.05 3.33 -1.68
CA LYS A 110 15.99 2.64 -2.99
C LYS A 110 17.29 2.83 -3.78
N LEU A 111 17.83 4.05 -3.83
CA LEU A 111 19.13 4.32 -4.45
C LEU A 111 20.28 3.62 -3.72
N LEU A 112 20.25 3.56 -2.40
CA LEU A 112 21.23 2.82 -1.60
C LEU A 112 21.17 1.31 -1.89
N SER A 113 19.97 0.73 -1.99
CA SER A 113 19.80 -0.68 -2.35
C SER A 113 20.28 -1.00 -3.77
N PHE A 114 20.26 -0.03 -4.69
CA PHE A 114 20.83 -0.21 -6.02
C PHE A 114 22.36 -0.24 -5.99
N VAL A 115 23.02 0.61 -5.18
CA VAL A 115 24.50 0.66 -5.15
C VAL A 115 25.14 -0.40 -4.25
N SER A 116 24.38 -0.90 -3.29
CA SER A 116 24.79 -1.91 -2.31
C SER A 116 23.66 -2.91 -2.11
N PRO A 117 23.41 -3.80 -3.10
CA PRO A 117 22.35 -4.80 -3.03
C PRO A 117 22.53 -5.76 -1.84
N GLU A 118 23.75 -5.95 -1.36
CA GLU A 118 24.09 -6.77 -0.18
C GLU A 118 23.53 -6.23 1.14
N LEU A 119 23.16 -4.94 1.20
CA LEU A 119 22.54 -4.31 2.36
C LEU A 119 21.03 -4.56 2.42
N ASN A 120 20.46 -5.13 1.35
CA ASN A 120 19.06 -5.46 1.27
C ASN A 120 18.86 -6.94 1.59
N GLU A 121 18.08 -7.24 2.64
CA GLU A 121 17.72 -8.62 2.98
C GLU A 121 16.75 -9.22 1.95
N TYR A 122 16.08 -8.35 1.18
CA TYR A 122 15.03 -8.71 0.24
C TYR A 122 15.50 -8.63 -1.20
N LYS A 123 14.76 -9.28 -2.10
CA LYS A 123 15.02 -9.21 -3.53
C LYS A 123 14.89 -7.75 -4.03
N PRO A 124 15.72 -7.33 -5.00
CA PRO A 124 15.57 -6.01 -5.58
C PRO A 124 14.19 -5.86 -6.24
N GLU A 125 13.51 -4.77 -5.94
CA GLU A 125 12.22 -4.40 -6.54
C GLU A 125 12.40 -3.26 -7.54
N ALA A 126 11.64 -3.32 -8.63
CA ALA A 126 11.57 -2.21 -9.56
C ALA A 126 10.97 -0.99 -8.86
N PHE A 127 11.54 0.19 -9.10
CA PHE A 127 11.02 1.43 -8.56
C PHE A 127 11.12 2.57 -9.56
N THR A 128 10.25 3.56 -9.38
CA THR A 128 10.23 4.77 -10.19
C THR A 128 10.37 6.01 -9.32
N ILE A 129 11.19 6.96 -9.77
CA ILE A 129 11.39 8.26 -9.12
C ILE A 129 11.23 9.35 -10.17
N ASN A 130 10.31 10.28 -9.92
CA ASN A 130 10.16 11.49 -10.71
C ASN A 130 11.18 12.52 -10.22
N ILE A 131 11.85 13.19 -11.16
CA ILE A 131 12.96 14.09 -10.90
C ILE A 131 12.66 15.42 -11.58
N GLU A 132 12.67 16.50 -10.79
CA GLU A 132 12.72 17.86 -11.31
C GLU A 132 13.96 18.57 -10.79
N VAL A 133 14.71 19.21 -11.69
CA VAL A 133 15.90 19.98 -11.35
C VAL A 133 15.61 21.46 -11.54
N MET A 134 15.60 22.18 -10.42
CA MET A 134 15.42 23.62 -10.36
C MET A 134 16.77 24.26 -10.03
N GLN A 135 17.35 25.01 -10.98
CA GLN A 135 18.70 25.56 -10.86
C GLN A 135 19.74 24.47 -10.53
N ASN A 136 20.15 24.36 -9.27
CA ASN A 136 21.09 23.35 -8.79
C ASN A 136 20.48 22.35 -7.78
N THR A 137 19.18 22.43 -7.53
CA THR A 137 18.44 21.56 -6.61
C THR A 137 17.70 20.47 -7.39
N ALA A 138 17.98 19.21 -7.10
CA ALA A 138 17.20 18.07 -7.58
C ALA A 138 16.09 17.74 -6.58
N ILE A 139 14.85 17.71 -7.04
CA ILE A 139 13.68 17.29 -6.27
C ILE A 139 13.32 15.87 -6.71
N LEU A 140 13.35 14.93 -5.78
CA LEU A 140 13.08 13.51 -6.03
C LEU A 140 11.75 13.12 -5.38
N CYS A 141 10.75 12.77 -6.19
CA CYS A 141 9.46 12.28 -5.72
C CYS A 141 9.30 10.81 -6.08
N ARG A 142 8.98 9.97 -5.09
CA ARG A 142 8.62 8.57 -5.33
C ARG A 142 7.38 8.49 -6.24
N ASP A 143 7.36 7.53 -7.14
CA ASP A 143 6.20 7.18 -7.97
C ASP A 143 5.88 5.70 -7.74
N GLU A 144 4.80 5.42 -7.02
CA GLU A 144 4.40 4.06 -6.64
C GLU A 144 3.22 3.60 -7.49
N ALA A 145 3.23 2.32 -7.89
CA ALA A 145 2.11 1.71 -8.60
C ALA A 145 0.81 1.68 -7.76
N SER A 146 0.95 1.58 -6.44
CA SER A 146 -0.15 1.74 -5.48
C SER A 146 0.26 2.62 -4.31
N THR A 147 -0.65 3.48 -3.86
CA THR A 147 -0.42 4.40 -2.74
C THR A 147 -0.95 3.85 -1.41
N HIS A 148 -1.76 2.80 -1.46
CA HIS A 148 -2.35 2.12 -0.31
C HIS A 148 -2.60 0.64 -0.63
N GLU A 149 -2.74 -0.16 0.42
CA GLU A 149 -3.25 -1.52 0.34
C GLU A 149 -4.36 -1.72 1.36
N PHE A 150 -5.20 -2.73 1.14
CA PHE A 150 -6.24 -3.12 2.08
C PHE A 150 -5.94 -4.53 2.57
N ILE A 151 -5.74 -4.66 3.88
CA ILE A 151 -5.53 -5.94 4.55
C ILE A 151 -6.90 -6.47 4.97
N GLY A 152 -7.36 -7.53 4.32
CA GLY A 152 -8.64 -8.16 4.62
C GLY A 152 -8.65 -8.82 6.01
N PRO A 153 -9.83 -9.09 6.60
CA PRO A 153 -9.95 -9.73 7.91
C PRO A 153 -9.29 -11.11 8.03
N HIS A 154 -8.96 -11.73 6.89
CA HIS A 154 -8.34 -13.06 6.81
C HIS A 154 -6.91 -13.02 6.29
N ASP A 155 -6.47 -11.88 5.75
CA ASP A 155 -5.11 -11.70 5.25
C ASP A 155 -4.18 -11.49 6.45
N PHE A 156 -2.98 -12.06 6.42
CA PHE A 156 -1.96 -11.81 7.44
C PHE A 156 -0.79 -11.01 6.88
N ARG A 157 -0.58 -9.80 7.43
CA ARG A 157 0.61 -8.98 7.16
C ARG A 157 1.52 -8.79 8.37
N GLY A 158 0.99 -8.94 9.59
CA GLY A 158 1.73 -8.72 10.83
C GLY A 158 0.86 -8.12 11.92
N TYR A 159 1.53 -7.48 12.88
CA TYR A 159 0.95 -6.82 14.05
C TYR A 159 1.53 -5.42 14.27
N GLY A 160 2.24 -4.85 13.29
CA GLY A 160 3.02 -3.63 13.44
C GLY A 160 2.14 -2.40 13.68
N HIS A 161 1.09 -2.23 12.88
CA HIS A 161 0.20 -1.09 12.99
C HIS A 161 -0.64 -1.12 14.27
N GLU A 162 -1.16 -2.29 14.64
CA GLU A 162 -1.88 -2.46 15.91
C GLU A 162 -0.94 -2.31 17.11
N PHE A 163 0.33 -2.69 16.97
CA PHE A 163 1.35 -2.45 18.00
C PHE A 163 1.61 -0.96 18.21
N GLU A 164 1.83 -0.20 17.14
CA GLU A 164 2.02 1.25 17.23
C GLU A 164 0.83 1.94 17.92
N LYS A 165 -0.41 1.58 17.54
CA LYS A 165 -1.63 2.11 18.19
C LYS A 165 -1.71 1.77 19.68
N ALA A 166 -1.25 0.60 20.09
CA ALA A 166 -1.35 0.12 21.46
C ALA A 166 -0.22 0.58 22.38
N TYR A 167 0.94 0.94 21.82
CA TYR A 167 2.17 1.30 22.54
C TYR A 167 2.57 2.77 22.39
N THR A 168 1.75 3.58 21.72
CA THR A 168 1.98 5.01 21.56
C THR A 168 0.70 5.82 21.77
N VAL A 169 0.85 7.09 22.12
CA VAL A 169 -0.26 8.04 22.32
C VAL A 169 -0.10 9.22 21.37
N ASN A 170 -1.04 9.36 20.44
CA ASN A 170 -1.09 10.49 19.52
C ASN A 170 -1.14 11.83 20.27
N GLN A 171 -0.22 12.73 19.94
CA GLN A 171 -0.18 14.09 20.50
C GLN A 171 -1.00 15.09 19.66
N VAL A 172 -1.28 14.75 18.40
CA VAL A 172 -2.14 15.53 17.50
C VAL A 172 -3.45 14.77 17.29
N PRO A 173 -4.61 15.34 17.66
CA PRO A 173 -5.92 14.72 17.44
C PRO A 173 -6.15 14.40 15.96
N GLY A 174 -6.64 13.18 15.68
CA GLY A 174 -6.90 12.72 14.32
C GLY A 174 -5.65 12.43 13.48
N SER A 175 -4.45 12.45 14.08
CA SER A 175 -3.20 12.12 13.38
C SER A 175 -3.24 10.72 12.78
N THR A 176 -2.85 10.61 11.51
CA THR A 176 -2.70 9.32 10.81
C THR A 176 -1.27 9.04 10.37
N GLY A 177 -0.33 9.94 10.64
CA GLY A 177 1.08 9.79 10.29
C GLY A 177 1.84 11.09 10.50
N HIS A 178 3.04 10.99 11.05
CA HIS A 178 3.91 12.13 11.34
C HIS A 178 5.14 12.11 10.44
N HIS A 179 5.39 13.23 9.76
CA HIS A 179 6.51 13.41 8.85
C HIS A 179 7.43 14.50 9.38
N ARG A 180 8.71 14.18 9.51
CA ARG A 180 9.77 15.11 9.89
C ARG A 180 10.57 15.53 8.67
N ILE A 181 11.03 16.77 8.68
CA ILE A 181 11.93 17.34 7.68
C ILE A 181 13.22 17.72 8.38
N ILE A 182 14.32 17.16 7.89
CA ILE A 182 15.68 17.43 8.37
C ILE A 182 16.54 17.89 7.22
N SER A 183 17.63 18.60 7.53
CA SER A 183 18.71 18.86 6.61
C SER A 183 20.01 18.31 7.14
N TYR A 184 20.87 17.84 6.25
CA TYR A 184 22.23 17.46 6.60
C TYR A 184 23.17 17.59 5.39
N ARG A 185 24.46 17.55 5.65
CA ARG A 185 25.50 17.36 4.65
C ARG A 185 25.75 15.86 4.49
N PHE A 186 25.80 15.39 3.25
CA PHE A 186 26.26 14.04 2.92
C PHE A 186 27.32 14.14 1.84
N CYS A 187 28.56 13.83 2.19
CA CYS A 187 29.71 14.21 1.39
C CYS A 187 29.68 15.73 1.10
N ASP A 188 29.77 16.13 -0.16
CA ASP A 188 29.66 17.51 -0.61
C ASP A 188 28.22 17.94 -0.96
N LEU A 189 27.22 17.07 -0.77
CA LEU A 189 25.82 17.37 -1.05
C LEU A 189 25.13 17.95 0.20
N SER A 190 24.39 19.04 0.04
CA SER A 190 23.37 19.47 0.99
C SER A 190 22.04 18.77 0.67
N ILE A 191 21.47 18.05 1.65
CA ILE A 191 20.23 17.29 1.49
C ILE A 191 19.17 17.84 2.44
N ILE A 192 17.97 18.08 1.93
CA ILE A 192 16.73 18.21 2.71
C ILE A 192 15.94 16.91 2.53
N LEU A 193 15.60 16.28 3.63
CA LEU A 193 14.98 14.96 3.65
C LEU A 193 13.69 14.97 4.46
N ARG A 194 12.61 14.46 3.87
CA ARG A 194 11.40 14.07 4.60
C ARG A 194 11.43 12.60 4.98
N HIS A 195 11.01 12.28 6.21
CA HIS A 195 10.77 10.91 6.63
C HIS A 195 9.62 10.80 7.63
N GLU A 196 8.94 9.66 7.63
CA GLU A 196 8.00 9.31 8.70
C GLU A 196 8.76 9.03 9.99
N THR A 197 8.16 9.39 11.13
CA THR A 197 8.68 9.10 12.47
C THR A 197 7.57 8.50 13.31
N ASP A 198 7.79 7.28 13.81
CA ASP A 198 6.75 6.50 14.49
C ASP A 198 6.39 7.12 15.84
N ALA A 199 7.41 7.40 16.67
CA ALA A 199 7.18 7.94 18.00
C ALA A 199 8.37 8.74 18.55
N PHE A 200 8.20 9.25 19.78
CA PHE A 200 9.27 9.84 20.58
C PHE A 200 9.17 9.47 22.05
N VAL A 201 10.29 9.47 22.76
CA VAL A 201 10.34 9.34 24.23
C VAL A 201 10.15 10.71 24.86
N GLY A 202 9.16 10.85 25.75
CA GLY A 202 8.99 12.07 26.55
C GLY A 202 10.11 12.20 27.59
N GLU A 203 10.53 13.42 27.92
CA GLU A 203 11.45 13.63 29.04
C GLU A 203 10.72 13.28 30.35
N ILE A 204 11.27 12.32 31.11
CA ILE A 204 10.73 11.93 32.40
C ILE A 204 10.92 13.13 33.34
N ASN A 205 9.84 13.80 33.72
CA ASN A 205 9.84 14.72 34.86
C ASN A 205 10.16 13.93 36.14
N GLY A 206 11.45 13.73 36.44
CA GLY A 206 11.88 13.01 37.64
C GLY A 206 13.22 12.30 37.54
N SER A 207 14.31 13.03 37.27
CA SER A 207 15.64 12.64 37.75
C SER A 207 16.57 13.87 37.77
N CYS A 208 16.39 14.72 38.78
CA CYS A 208 17.52 15.49 39.29
C CYS A 208 18.37 14.53 40.12
N CYS A 209 19.44 13.98 39.53
CA CYS A 209 20.62 13.56 40.28
C CYS A 209 21.84 13.48 39.34
N ARG A 210 22.71 14.50 39.48
CA ARG A 210 24.18 14.44 39.41
C ARG A 210 24.80 13.84 38.16
N ASP A 211 25.17 14.70 37.20
CA ASP A 211 26.54 15.22 37.09
C ASP A 211 26.72 16.08 35.83
N LEU A 212 27.62 17.06 35.94
CA LEU A 212 28.06 18.08 34.98
C LEU A 212 27.33 19.43 35.05
N GLU A 213 27.92 20.30 35.86
CA GLU A 213 27.74 21.76 35.83
C GLU A 213 27.97 22.31 34.42
N GLY A 214 27.08 23.20 33.98
CA GLY A 214 27.30 24.05 32.81
C GLY A 214 26.48 23.68 31.58
N SER A 215 25.15 23.73 31.66
CA SER A 215 24.29 23.80 30.47
C SER A 215 23.09 24.71 30.70
N SER A 216 23.30 25.96 30.28
CA SER A 216 22.37 27.00 29.85
C SER A 216 20.91 26.93 30.33
N VAL A 217 20.53 27.96 31.10
CA VAL A 217 19.16 28.44 31.37
C VAL A 217 18.24 28.51 30.13
N SER A 218 18.78 28.42 28.91
CA SER A 218 18.01 28.32 27.67
C SER A 218 17.18 27.03 27.56
N CYS A 219 17.65 25.88 28.05
CA CYS A 219 16.85 24.63 28.03
C CYS A 219 15.64 24.70 28.96
N LEU A 220 15.76 25.43 30.08
CA LEU A 220 14.67 25.58 31.05
C LEU A 220 13.57 26.53 30.55
N MET A 221 13.89 27.50 29.68
CA MET A 221 12.90 28.38 29.06
C MET A 221 12.07 27.68 27.97
N GLU A 222 12.65 26.77 27.19
CA GLU A 222 11.88 25.95 26.23
C GLU A 222 10.88 25.02 26.93
N ASN A 223 11.22 24.52 28.12
CA ASN A 223 10.36 23.64 28.91
C ASN A 223 9.18 24.34 29.61
N LEU A 224 9.18 25.67 29.70
CA LEU A 224 8.08 26.44 30.29
C LEU A 224 6.92 26.70 29.31
N ALA A 225 7.09 26.36 28.01
CA ALA A 225 6.08 26.54 26.97
C ALA A 225 5.19 25.30 26.72
N ILE A 226 5.16 24.34 27.65
CA ILE A 226 4.37 23.10 27.52
C ILE A 226 2.95 23.33 28.04
N SER A 227 2.12 23.97 27.22
CA SER A 227 0.68 23.79 27.27
C SER A 227 0.24 23.30 25.89
N PRO A 228 -0.70 22.35 25.78
CA PRO A 228 -1.22 21.92 24.49
C PRO A 228 -1.81 23.15 23.79
N ARG A 229 -1.07 23.66 22.80
CA ARG A 229 -1.45 24.85 22.06
C ARG A 229 -2.70 24.47 21.27
N GLN A 230 -3.83 25.09 21.62
CA GLN A 230 -5.10 24.86 20.94
C GLN A 230 -4.89 25.02 19.43
N ILE A 231 -5.48 24.09 18.66
CA ILE A 231 -5.59 24.19 17.20
C ILE A 231 -6.22 25.55 16.89
N THR A 232 -5.43 26.46 16.34
CA THR A 232 -5.86 27.84 16.08
C THR A 232 -5.46 28.24 14.68
N GLY A 233 -6.45 28.66 13.88
CA GLY A 233 -6.27 29.13 12.51
C GLY A 233 -6.17 28.01 11.47
N ASN A 234 -7.10 28.03 10.52
CA ASN A 234 -7.01 27.26 9.28
C ASN A 234 -6.54 28.20 8.17
N THR A 235 -5.37 27.95 7.59
CA THR A 235 -4.87 28.72 6.46
C THR A 235 -5.22 27.97 5.17
N SER A 236 -6.20 28.50 4.44
CA SER A 236 -6.45 28.10 3.06
C SER A 236 -5.38 28.71 2.18
N ILE A 237 -4.78 27.89 1.32
CA ILE A 237 -3.72 28.34 0.41
C ILE A 237 -4.32 28.51 -0.99
N SER A 238 -4.17 29.70 -1.56
CA SER A 238 -4.65 29.96 -2.91
C SER A 238 -3.99 29.02 -3.91
N GLY A 239 -4.81 28.33 -4.74
CA GLY A 239 -4.31 27.39 -5.75
C GLY A 239 -3.92 26.00 -5.24
N SER A 240 -4.12 25.69 -3.95
CA SER A 240 -3.86 24.35 -3.40
C SER A 240 -5.09 23.74 -2.73
N LYS A 241 -5.22 22.41 -2.82
CA LYS A 241 -6.21 21.63 -2.08
C LYS A 241 -5.78 21.36 -0.63
N LEU A 242 -4.50 21.60 -0.32
CA LEU A 242 -3.91 21.37 0.99
C LEU A 242 -4.30 22.49 1.96
N LYS A 243 -4.74 22.10 3.16
CA LYS A 243 -4.97 23.00 4.29
C LYS A 243 -3.89 22.83 5.35
N ILE A 244 -3.47 23.94 5.94
CA ILE A 244 -2.50 23.95 7.04
C ILE A 244 -3.20 24.47 8.30
N ILE A 245 -3.03 23.70 9.36
CA ILE A 245 -3.49 24.05 10.70
C ILE A 245 -2.27 24.24 11.59
N LYS A 246 -2.22 25.33 12.36
CA LYS A 246 -1.17 25.49 13.36
C LYS A 246 -1.48 24.67 14.60
N GLY A 247 -0.52 23.87 15.06
CA GLY A 247 -0.69 22.99 16.21
C GLY A 247 0.57 22.21 16.54
N GLY A 248 0.40 21.04 17.16
CA GLY A 248 1.49 20.12 17.50
C GLY A 248 2.58 20.73 18.40
N GLN A 249 3.74 20.08 18.40
CA GLN A 249 4.92 20.52 19.16
C GLN A 249 6.20 20.09 18.44
N VAL A 250 7.23 20.92 18.52
CA VAL A 250 8.56 20.57 18.01
C VAL A 250 9.19 19.55 18.96
N VAL A 251 9.45 18.35 18.44
CA VAL A 251 10.11 17.27 19.20
C VAL A 251 11.59 17.23 18.88
N PRO A 252 12.52 17.21 19.85
CA PRO A 252 13.96 17.08 19.58
C PRO A 252 14.32 15.82 18.79
N LEU A 253 15.27 15.92 17.85
CA LEU A 253 15.72 14.75 17.06
C LEU A 253 16.25 13.61 17.95
N ARG A 254 16.92 13.96 19.07
CA ARG A 254 17.49 12.98 20.01
C ARG A 254 16.46 12.06 20.68
N SER A 255 15.19 12.47 20.75
CA SER A 255 14.13 11.71 21.42
C SER A 255 13.24 10.91 20.48
N THR A 256 13.37 11.08 19.15
CA THR A 256 12.60 10.32 18.17
C THR A 256 13.04 8.85 18.15
N LEU A 257 12.11 7.95 17.86
CA LEU A 257 12.35 6.53 17.76
C LEU A 257 11.64 5.90 16.58
N GLU A 258 12.20 4.80 16.10
CA GLU A 258 11.59 3.88 15.13
C GLU A 258 11.14 2.61 15.85
N ILE A 259 10.01 2.05 15.45
CA ILE A 259 9.43 0.83 16.00
C ILE A 259 9.53 -0.28 14.95
N LYS A 260 9.99 -1.46 15.37
CA LYS A 260 9.96 -2.67 14.54
C LYS A 260 9.40 -3.86 15.32
N THR A 261 8.37 -4.49 14.77
CA THR A 261 7.80 -5.73 15.29
C THR A 261 8.38 -6.94 14.57
N ARG A 262 8.62 -8.04 15.29
CA ARG A 262 9.01 -9.33 14.72
C ARG A 262 8.46 -10.49 15.54
N ALA A 263 8.21 -11.63 14.89
CA ALA A 263 8.01 -12.88 15.58
C ALA A 263 9.23 -13.21 16.47
N ALA A 264 9.02 -13.70 17.68
CA ALA A 264 10.07 -13.93 18.69
C ALA A 264 11.15 -14.92 18.22
N LYS A 265 10.80 -15.82 17.30
CA LYS A 265 11.73 -16.78 16.68
C LYS A 265 12.66 -16.14 15.64
N LYS A 266 12.42 -14.88 15.27
CA LYS A 266 13.19 -14.14 14.25
C LYS A 266 13.81 -12.90 14.86
N HIS A 267 15.08 -13.04 15.21
CA HIS A 267 15.86 -11.90 15.68
C HIS A 267 16.03 -10.88 14.55
N LEU A 268 15.84 -9.59 14.85
CA LEU A 268 16.05 -8.51 13.89
C LEU A 268 17.53 -8.12 13.91
N ASP A 269 18.27 -8.37 12.83
CA ASP A 269 19.65 -7.87 12.69
C ASP A 269 19.62 -6.34 12.60
N PHE A 270 20.51 -5.65 13.33
CA PHE A 270 20.66 -4.20 13.20
C PHE A 270 21.04 -3.78 11.77
N ARG A 271 21.82 -4.59 11.04
CA ARG A 271 22.23 -4.30 9.66
C ARG A 271 21.04 -4.09 8.72
N SER A 272 19.91 -4.76 8.97
CA SER A 272 18.66 -4.66 8.19
C SER A 272 17.96 -3.30 8.35
N VAL A 273 18.03 -2.71 9.54
CA VAL A 273 17.35 -1.44 9.88
C VAL A 273 18.29 -0.24 9.81
N ALA A 274 19.60 -0.47 9.89
CA ALA A 274 20.61 0.57 9.90
C ALA A 274 20.51 1.54 8.72
N PRO A 275 20.27 1.12 7.45
CA PRO A 275 20.08 2.05 6.35
C PRO A 275 18.95 3.05 6.60
N GLN A 276 17.83 2.58 7.15
CA GLN A 276 16.66 3.42 7.42
C GLN A 276 16.93 4.44 8.53
N LEU A 277 17.58 3.98 9.61
CA LEU A 277 17.94 4.82 10.75
C LEU A 277 19.05 5.82 10.40
N TRP A 278 20.02 5.40 9.57
CA TRP A 278 21.09 6.27 9.07
C TRP A 278 20.55 7.38 8.18
N VAL A 279 19.69 7.08 7.20
CA VAL A 279 19.12 8.12 6.33
C VAL A 279 18.28 9.14 7.14
N SER A 280 17.49 8.66 8.11
CA SER A 280 16.63 9.53 8.94
C SER A 280 17.33 10.16 10.14
N GLN A 281 18.56 9.73 10.47
CA GLN A 281 19.26 10.10 11.69
C GLN A 281 18.42 9.88 12.96
N THR A 282 17.63 8.79 12.98
CA THR A 282 16.77 8.43 14.12
C THR A 282 17.59 7.63 15.15
N PRO A 283 17.83 8.16 16.35
CA PRO A 283 18.83 7.60 17.26
C PRO A 283 18.31 6.49 18.17
N ASN A 284 16.99 6.32 18.29
CA ASN A 284 16.39 5.31 19.15
C ASN A 284 15.62 4.28 18.33
N LEU A 285 15.67 3.01 18.74
CA LEU A 285 14.99 1.89 18.10
C LEU A 285 14.26 1.08 19.17
N VAL A 286 13.02 0.71 18.88
CA VAL A 286 12.24 -0.25 19.66
C VAL A 286 12.13 -1.53 18.85
N ARG A 287 12.61 -2.64 19.40
CA ARG A 287 12.39 -3.99 18.85
C ARG A 287 11.35 -4.72 19.68
N ALA A 288 10.19 -4.92 19.10
CA ALA A 288 9.06 -5.57 19.75
C ALA A 288 8.88 -7.00 19.24
N TYR A 289 9.14 -7.98 20.11
CA TYR A 289 9.05 -9.39 19.76
C TYR A 289 7.75 -10.02 20.27
N HIS A 290 7.05 -10.76 19.40
CA HIS A 290 5.78 -11.41 19.74
C HIS A 290 5.75 -12.92 19.50
N ASP A 291 4.89 -13.63 20.22
CA ASP A 291 4.43 -14.98 19.85
C ASP A 291 2.95 -14.88 19.46
N LYS A 292 2.66 -15.01 18.15
CA LYS A 292 1.30 -14.90 17.59
C LYS A 292 0.52 -13.66 18.07
N GLY A 293 1.18 -12.49 18.08
CA GLY A 293 0.59 -11.22 18.52
C GLY A 293 0.65 -10.94 20.03
N LYS A 294 1.16 -11.88 20.84
CA LYS A 294 1.47 -11.62 22.25
C LYS A 294 2.85 -11.00 22.39
N PHE A 295 2.91 -9.70 22.66
CA PHE A 295 4.17 -8.97 22.75
C PHE A 295 4.80 -9.06 24.14
N HIS A 296 6.11 -9.31 24.16
CA HIS A 296 6.93 -9.13 25.35
C HIS A 296 7.19 -7.64 25.59
N TRP A 297 7.64 -7.29 26.79
CA TRP A 297 7.97 -5.91 27.11
C TRP A 297 9.17 -5.43 26.29
N PRO A 298 9.01 -4.45 25.38
CA PRO A 298 10.07 -3.99 24.53
C PRO A 298 10.83 -2.81 25.15
N GLN A 299 12.12 -2.73 24.87
CA GLN A 299 12.98 -1.64 25.35
C GLN A 299 13.19 -0.59 24.26
N VAL A 300 13.37 0.66 24.68
CA VAL A 300 13.88 1.72 23.82
C VAL A 300 15.40 1.65 23.85
N GLU A 301 16.01 1.27 22.74
CA GLU A 301 17.46 1.17 22.59
C GLU A 301 18.01 2.46 21.95
N ASN A 302 18.97 3.13 22.58
CA ASN A 302 19.74 4.15 21.89
C ASN A 302 20.79 3.47 20.99
N VAL A 303 20.64 3.64 19.68
CA VAL A 303 21.44 2.97 18.65
C VAL A 303 22.32 3.94 17.85
N ALA A 304 22.46 5.20 18.28
CA ALA A 304 23.25 6.21 17.58
C ALA A 304 24.70 5.76 17.31
N ALA A 305 25.35 5.15 18.30
CA ALA A 305 26.70 4.60 18.15
C ALA A 305 26.76 3.38 17.20
N GLN A 306 25.67 2.62 17.08
CA GLN A 306 25.57 1.52 16.11
C GLN A 306 25.42 2.06 14.67
N ILE A 307 24.63 3.14 14.49
CA ILE A 307 24.49 3.85 13.21
C ILE A 307 25.85 4.36 12.73
N GLN A 308 26.63 5.00 13.60
CA GLN A 308 27.97 5.50 13.25
C GLN A 308 28.95 4.37 12.88
N ARG A 309 28.91 3.25 13.60
CA ARG A 309 29.72 2.06 13.26
C ARG A 309 29.31 1.47 11.91
N TRP A 310 28.01 1.41 11.63
CA TRP A 310 27.50 0.96 10.35
C TRP A 310 27.93 1.90 9.22
N GLU A 311 27.88 3.22 9.40
CA GLU A 311 28.38 4.18 8.41
C GLU A 311 29.86 3.96 8.12
N ALA A 312 30.68 3.80 9.16
CA ALA A 312 32.12 3.55 9.02
C ALA A 312 32.42 2.22 8.29
N ALA A 313 31.58 1.20 8.45
CA ALA A 313 31.74 -0.08 7.76
C ALA A 313 31.28 -0.06 6.30
N ASN A 314 30.44 0.90 5.88
CA ASN A 314 29.79 0.91 4.57
C ASN A 314 30.28 2.04 3.62
N GLN A 315 31.47 2.56 3.85
CA GLN A 315 32.01 3.73 3.14
C GLN A 315 32.03 3.60 1.61
N LEU A 316 32.31 2.41 1.08
CA LEU A 316 32.30 2.17 -0.36
C LEU A 316 30.90 2.36 -0.97
N GLY A 317 29.88 1.71 -0.39
CA GLY A 317 28.49 1.84 -0.82
C GLY A 317 27.98 3.27 -0.68
N LEU A 318 28.32 3.95 0.41
CA LEU A 318 27.96 5.36 0.63
C LEU A 318 28.63 6.32 -0.36
N THR A 319 29.88 6.05 -0.74
CA THR A 319 30.57 6.84 -1.79
C THR A 319 29.89 6.65 -3.14
N LYS A 320 29.54 5.41 -3.50
CA LYS A 320 28.76 5.09 -4.71
C LYS A 320 27.40 5.78 -4.71
N LEU A 321 26.72 5.85 -3.55
CA LEU A 321 25.45 6.56 -3.40
C LEU A 321 25.60 8.06 -3.71
N ALA A 322 26.62 8.71 -3.14
CA ALA A 322 26.88 10.13 -3.39
C ALA A 322 27.17 10.41 -4.87
N TRP A 323 27.99 9.56 -5.50
CA TRP A 323 28.27 9.63 -6.94
C TRP A 323 26.99 9.44 -7.77
N LEU A 324 26.17 8.44 -7.42
CA LEU A 324 24.95 8.11 -8.15
C LEU A 324 23.95 9.27 -8.12
N ILE A 325 23.73 9.88 -6.95
CA ILE A 325 22.83 11.03 -6.80
C ILE A 325 23.26 12.19 -7.70
N LYS A 326 24.57 12.48 -7.77
CA LYS A 326 25.12 13.50 -8.67
C LYS A 326 24.93 13.12 -10.13
N ARG A 327 25.19 11.86 -10.50
CA ARG A 327 25.07 11.38 -11.87
C ARG A 327 23.62 11.46 -12.36
N ILE A 328 22.68 11.03 -11.53
CA ILE A 328 21.24 11.15 -11.79
C ILE A 328 20.86 12.63 -12.00
N THR A 329 21.33 13.52 -11.13
CA THR A 329 21.05 14.96 -11.22
C THR A 329 21.61 15.56 -12.52
N ALA A 330 22.84 15.20 -12.90
CA ALA A 330 23.47 15.67 -14.13
C ALA A 330 22.68 15.23 -15.38
N ILE A 331 22.33 13.94 -15.45
CA ILE A 331 21.53 13.40 -16.57
C ILE A 331 20.15 14.07 -16.63
N ALA A 332 19.49 14.27 -15.48
CA ALA A 332 18.20 14.96 -15.45
C ALA A 332 18.30 16.41 -15.99
N LYS A 333 19.40 17.12 -15.72
CA LYS A 333 19.68 18.44 -16.34
C LYS A 333 19.87 18.33 -17.85
N GLU A 334 20.63 17.34 -18.32
CA GLU A 334 20.82 17.05 -19.75
C GLU A 334 19.48 16.74 -20.46
N CYS A 335 18.51 16.14 -19.75
CA CYS A 335 17.15 15.90 -20.22
C CYS A 335 16.22 17.13 -20.15
N GLY A 336 16.74 18.34 -19.91
CA GLY A 336 15.94 19.57 -19.82
C GLY A 336 15.32 19.82 -18.44
N GLY A 337 15.85 19.19 -17.40
CA GLY A 337 15.48 19.44 -16.00
C GLY A 337 14.28 18.65 -15.49
N LYS A 338 13.60 17.88 -16.34
CA LYS A 338 12.50 16.97 -15.93
C LYS A 338 12.76 15.58 -16.45
N ALA A 339 12.79 14.61 -15.54
CA ALA A 339 13.12 13.24 -15.88
C ALA A 339 12.39 12.23 -14.99
N LYS A 340 12.21 11.03 -15.53
CA LYS A 340 11.73 9.86 -14.79
C LYS A 340 12.86 8.81 -14.74
N LEU A 341 13.21 8.40 -13.53
CA LEU A 341 14.16 7.33 -13.25
C LEU A 341 13.39 6.03 -13.01
N ASN A 342 13.75 4.95 -13.69
CA ASN A 342 13.21 3.61 -13.47
C ASN A 342 14.35 2.63 -13.19
N TYR A 343 14.19 1.78 -12.20
CA TYR A 343 15.09 0.65 -11.98
C TYR A 343 14.58 -0.61 -12.69
N ASP A 344 15.37 -1.08 -13.66
CA ASP A 344 15.16 -2.36 -14.33
C ASP A 344 15.94 -3.44 -13.58
N VAL A 345 15.21 -4.27 -12.84
CA VAL A 345 15.75 -5.37 -12.03
C VAL A 345 16.40 -6.44 -12.92
N GLN A 346 15.85 -6.72 -14.11
CA GLN A 346 16.34 -7.80 -14.97
C GLN A 346 17.67 -7.41 -15.63
N ALA A 347 17.76 -6.17 -16.09
CA ALA A 347 18.98 -5.63 -16.70
C ALA A 347 19.96 -5.04 -15.66
N ASN A 348 19.58 -5.02 -14.38
CA ASN A 348 20.30 -4.41 -13.26
C ASN A 348 20.85 -3.01 -13.59
N LYS A 349 19.97 -2.14 -14.07
CA LYS A 349 20.33 -0.78 -14.51
C LYS A 349 19.25 0.24 -14.18
N LEU A 350 19.67 1.49 -14.05
CA LEU A 350 18.75 2.61 -13.96
C LEU A 350 18.58 3.25 -15.34
N VAL A 351 17.33 3.43 -15.76
CA VAL A 351 16.96 4.10 -17.01
C VAL A 351 16.35 5.45 -16.68
N ILE A 352 16.96 6.50 -17.21
CA ILE A 352 16.49 7.88 -17.06
C ILE A 352 15.97 8.34 -18.40
N SER A 353 14.70 8.73 -18.44
CA SER A 353 14.07 9.30 -19.63
C SER A 353 13.57 10.72 -19.33
N GLN A 354 13.57 11.57 -20.35
CA GLN A 354 12.94 12.87 -20.27
C GLN A 354 11.45 12.73 -19.94
N ASP A 355 10.97 13.48 -18.95
CA ASP A 355 9.56 13.50 -18.57
C ASP A 355 8.94 14.86 -18.95
N CYS A 356 8.01 14.84 -19.91
CA CYS A 356 7.22 16.00 -20.29
C CYS A 356 5.91 16.15 -19.50
N GLY A 357 5.77 15.36 -18.42
CA GLY A 357 4.56 15.22 -17.62
C GLY A 357 4.20 16.41 -16.71
N ARG A 358 3.36 16.10 -15.71
CA ARG A 358 2.75 17.07 -14.78
C ARG A 358 3.81 17.73 -13.90
N LYS A 359 3.56 18.98 -13.50
CA LYS A 359 4.37 19.68 -12.51
C LYS A 359 4.31 18.96 -11.16
N MET A 360 5.45 18.81 -10.50
CA MET A 360 5.57 18.16 -9.19
C MET A 360 5.04 19.01 -8.03
N LEU A 361 5.07 20.35 -8.19
CA LEU A 361 4.66 21.31 -7.16
C LEU A 361 3.66 22.35 -7.73
N PRO A 362 2.88 23.01 -6.87
CA PRO A 362 2.16 24.23 -7.22
C PRO A 362 3.07 25.36 -7.72
N ALA A 363 2.51 26.23 -8.57
CA ALA A 363 3.25 27.31 -9.22
C ALA A 363 3.94 28.26 -8.23
N ASP A 364 3.27 28.61 -7.14
CA ASP A 364 3.77 29.55 -6.14
C ASP A 364 4.99 28.99 -5.37
N LEU A 365 5.09 27.67 -5.22
CA LEU A 365 6.28 27.04 -4.64
C LEU A 365 7.49 27.09 -5.57
N TYR A 366 7.31 26.96 -6.89
CA TYR A 366 8.44 27.15 -7.82
C TYR A 366 8.98 28.58 -7.79
N CYS A 367 8.11 29.58 -7.57
CA CYS A 367 8.53 30.98 -7.45
C CYS A 367 9.53 31.20 -6.30
N LYS A 368 9.58 30.30 -5.30
CA LYS A 368 10.55 30.38 -4.20
C LYS A 368 12.01 30.16 -4.61
N TRP A 369 12.27 29.55 -5.78
CA TRP A 369 13.62 29.49 -6.35
C TRP A 369 13.97 30.75 -7.16
N ASN A 370 12.97 31.53 -7.57
CA ASN A 370 13.14 32.69 -8.47
C ASN A 370 13.18 34.03 -7.74
N THR A 371 13.09 34.06 -6.41
CA THR A 371 13.08 35.28 -5.59
C THR A 371 14.37 36.11 -5.61
N LYS A 372 15.43 35.64 -6.29
CA LYS A 372 16.61 36.48 -6.62
C LYS A 372 16.42 37.36 -7.86
N THR A 373 15.31 37.23 -8.58
CA THR A 373 14.94 38.13 -9.67
C THR A 373 13.62 38.80 -9.30
N SER A 374 13.66 40.09 -9.00
CA SER A 374 12.48 40.90 -8.70
C SER A 374 11.49 40.82 -9.88
N CYS A 375 10.31 40.24 -9.67
CA CYS A 375 9.20 40.35 -10.61
C CYS A 375 8.23 41.41 -10.11
N THR A 376 8.39 42.61 -10.65
CA THR A 376 7.33 43.62 -10.81
C THR A 376 6.10 42.98 -11.41
N GLU A 377 4.97 43.27 -10.79
CA GLU A 377 3.62 42.91 -11.22
C GLU A 377 3.36 43.36 -12.66
N ALA A 378 2.79 42.46 -13.47
CA ALA A 378 2.08 42.82 -14.68
C ALA A 378 0.69 42.15 -14.61
N ASN A 379 -0.29 42.95 -14.20
CA ASN A 379 -1.72 42.69 -14.34
C ASN A 379 -2.13 42.63 -15.82
N LEU A 380 -3.23 41.91 -16.10
CA LEU A 380 -4.40 42.27 -16.95
C LEU A 380 -5.16 40.98 -17.39
N PRO A 381 -6.46 41.03 -17.79
CA PRO A 381 -7.59 41.02 -16.87
C PRO A 381 -8.64 39.94 -17.19
N VAL A 382 -9.52 39.66 -16.22
CA VAL A 382 -10.76 38.90 -16.40
C VAL A 382 -11.83 39.79 -17.03
N THR A 383 -12.61 39.26 -17.97
CA THR A 383 -13.93 39.81 -18.31
C THR A 383 -14.97 38.69 -18.30
N ALA A 384 -16.09 38.99 -17.66
CA ALA A 384 -17.32 38.22 -17.58
C ALA A 384 -18.34 38.73 -18.62
N GLN A 385 -19.56 38.18 -18.56
CA GLN A 385 -20.74 38.30 -19.43
C GLN A 385 -20.77 37.27 -20.59
N GLU A 386 -21.86 36.53 -20.84
CA GLU A 386 -23.28 36.82 -20.59
C GLU A 386 -24.13 35.53 -20.62
N ALA A 387 -25.32 35.60 -20.00
CA ALA A 387 -26.29 34.53 -19.78
C ALA A 387 -27.58 34.71 -20.61
N ALA A 388 -28.51 33.74 -20.45
CA ALA A 388 -29.93 33.72 -20.86
C ALA A 388 -30.20 33.33 -22.33
N ASP A 389 -31.26 32.64 -22.74
CA ASP A 389 -32.40 31.93 -22.12
C ASP A 389 -33.13 31.24 -23.30
N MET A 390 -33.86 30.15 -23.07
CA MET A 390 -35.28 29.99 -23.51
C MET A 390 -35.76 28.54 -23.39
N ALA A 391 -36.90 28.39 -22.74
CA ALA A 391 -37.73 27.19 -22.64
C ALA A 391 -39.10 27.46 -23.28
N MET A 392 -39.72 26.43 -23.90
CA MET A 392 -41.16 26.12 -23.95
C MET A 392 -41.37 24.88 -24.85
N GLN A 393 -41.85 23.72 -24.33
CA GLN A 393 -43.26 23.24 -24.20
C GLN A 393 -44.03 23.16 -25.56
N VAL A 394 -44.91 22.20 -25.90
CA VAL A 394 -45.98 21.44 -25.20
C VAL A 394 -46.42 20.21 -26.06
N SER A 395 -47.09 19.24 -25.40
CA SER A 395 -48.25 18.38 -25.82
C SER A 395 -47.97 16.87 -25.78
N GLU A 396 -48.41 16.10 -24.77
CA GLU A 396 -49.75 15.68 -24.31
C GLU A 396 -50.61 14.92 -25.32
N THR A 397 -50.85 13.63 -25.04
CA THR A 397 -52.19 13.04 -24.96
C THR A 397 -52.17 11.87 -23.96
N GLY A 398 -53.05 11.90 -22.97
CA GLY A 398 -53.28 10.80 -22.02
C GLY A 398 -54.58 10.05 -22.30
N VAL A 399 -54.71 8.85 -21.73
CA VAL A 399 -56.01 8.22 -21.41
C VAL A 399 -55.88 7.45 -20.09
N LYS A 400 -56.76 7.79 -19.14
CA LYS A 400 -56.99 7.08 -17.87
C LYS A 400 -57.91 5.87 -18.07
N ARG A 401 -57.74 4.80 -17.28
CA ARG A 401 -58.88 4.09 -16.64
C ARG A 401 -58.47 3.20 -15.47
N ASN A 402 -59.36 3.19 -14.48
CA ASN A 402 -59.28 2.61 -13.15
C ASN A 402 -59.60 1.10 -13.08
N ASN A 403 -59.15 0.51 -11.96
CA ASN A 403 -59.84 -0.45 -11.08
C ASN A 403 -59.74 -1.98 -11.28
N LYS A 404 -59.44 -2.60 -10.12
CA LYS A 404 -59.93 -3.85 -9.51
C LYS A 404 -59.10 -5.15 -9.60
N SER A 405 -58.76 -5.59 -8.39
CA SER A 405 -58.49 -6.93 -7.85
C SER A 405 -58.86 -8.15 -8.71
N ALA A 406 -57.96 -9.14 -8.73
CA ALA A 406 -58.32 -10.55 -8.65
C ALA A 406 -57.20 -11.33 -7.93
N ILE A 407 -57.57 -11.91 -6.80
CA ILE A 407 -56.86 -13.01 -6.14
C ILE A 407 -57.02 -14.23 -7.05
N VAL A 408 -55.92 -14.87 -7.45
CA VAL A 408 -55.95 -16.22 -8.01
C VAL A 408 -54.93 -17.05 -7.23
N ASN A 409 -55.48 -17.91 -6.36
CA ASN A 409 -54.78 -19.07 -5.83
C ASN A 409 -54.59 -20.06 -6.99
N SER A 410 -53.35 -20.41 -7.30
CA SER A 410 -53.04 -21.65 -8.02
C SER A 410 -52.01 -22.41 -7.20
N SER A 411 -52.52 -23.33 -6.38
CA SER A 411 -51.77 -24.43 -5.78
C SER A 411 -51.18 -25.30 -6.88
N GLU A 412 -49.86 -25.22 -7.09
CA GLU A 412 -49.12 -26.24 -7.83
C GLU A 412 -48.86 -27.45 -6.92
N PRO A 413 -48.99 -28.69 -7.42
CA PRO A 413 -48.87 -29.89 -6.61
C PRO A 413 -47.41 -30.09 -6.18
N ALA A 414 -47.21 -30.49 -4.92
CA ALA A 414 -45.93 -30.94 -4.40
C ALA A 414 -45.45 -32.14 -5.23
N ILE A 415 -44.46 -31.90 -6.09
CA ILE A 415 -43.78 -32.95 -6.85
C ILE A 415 -43.09 -33.86 -5.84
N ALA A 416 -43.44 -35.14 -5.82
CA ALA A 416 -42.79 -36.12 -4.96
C ALA A 416 -41.27 -36.07 -5.19
N HIS A 417 -40.50 -35.83 -4.12
CA HIS A 417 -39.03 -35.69 -4.15
C HIS A 417 -38.29 -36.86 -4.84
N SER A 418 -38.95 -38.02 -5.01
CA SER A 418 -38.41 -39.22 -5.67
C SER A 418 -38.58 -39.26 -7.20
N ALA A 419 -39.33 -38.33 -7.82
CA ALA A 419 -39.64 -38.36 -9.26
C ALA A 419 -38.75 -37.45 -10.13
N LEU A 420 -37.89 -36.62 -9.51
CA LEU A 420 -37.02 -35.70 -10.25
C LEU A 420 -35.63 -36.31 -10.55
N PRO A 421 -35.08 -36.11 -11.75
CA PRO A 421 -33.72 -36.54 -12.07
C PRO A 421 -32.70 -35.99 -11.06
N PHE A 422 -31.79 -36.87 -10.61
CA PHE A 422 -30.71 -36.58 -9.65
C PHE A 422 -31.15 -36.25 -8.21
N SER A 423 -32.36 -36.61 -7.80
CA SER A 423 -32.88 -36.42 -6.43
C SER A 423 -31.91 -36.90 -5.33
N ASP A 424 -31.33 -38.09 -5.48
CA ASP A 424 -30.37 -38.65 -4.51
C ASP A 424 -29.07 -37.83 -4.43
N VAL A 425 -28.59 -37.33 -5.58
CA VAL A 425 -27.38 -36.49 -5.66
C VAL A 425 -27.64 -35.10 -5.05
N ILE A 426 -28.83 -34.55 -5.25
CA ILE A 426 -29.26 -33.28 -4.67
C ILE A 426 -29.31 -33.40 -3.15
N LYS A 427 -29.96 -34.45 -2.62
CA LYS A 427 -30.05 -34.69 -1.18
C LYS A 427 -28.66 -34.83 -0.55
N PHE A 428 -27.80 -35.64 -1.18
CA PHE A 428 -26.41 -35.79 -0.73
C PHE A 428 -25.63 -34.47 -0.76
N GLY A 429 -25.88 -33.61 -1.76
CA GLY A 429 -25.28 -32.28 -1.84
C GLY A 429 -25.77 -31.31 -0.76
N GLN A 430 -27.02 -31.42 -0.31
CA GLN A 430 -27.55 -30.61 0.79
C GLN A 430 -26.98 -31.03 2.15
N ASP A 431 -26.85 -32.33 2.37
CA ASP A 431 -26.36 -32.88 3.65
C ASP A 431 -24.84 -32.69 3.82
N GLU A 432 -24.05 -32.91 2.75
CA GLU A 432 -22.58 -32.96 2.81
C GLU A 432 -21.88 -31.75 2.15
N GLY A 433 -22.66 -30.90 1.50
CA GLY A 433 -22.22 -29.72 0.74
C GLY A 433 -22.13 -29.96 -0.77
N PHE A 434 -22.54 -28.93 -1.54
CA PHE A 434 -22.72 -29.03 -2.98
C PHE A 434 -21.44 -29.36 -3.78
N ARG A 435 -20.25 -29.12 -3.22
CA ARG A 435 -18.96 -29.57 -3.81
C ARG A 435 -18.93 -31.07 -4.11
N LYS A 436 -19.71 -31.88 -3.39
CA LYS A 436 -19.81 -33.33 -3.57
C LYS A 436 -20.48 -33.71 -4.88
N ILE A 437 -21.32 -32.84 -5.44
CA ILE A 437 -22.01 -33.10 -6.72
C ILE A 437 -21.01 -33.29 -7.86
N PHE A 438 -19.92 -32.51 -7.89
CA PHE A 438 -18.84 -32.68 -8.88
C PHE A 438 -18.17 -34.06 -8.80
N ARG A 439 -18.20 -34.72 -7.64
CA ARG A 439 -17.65 -36.08 -7.44
C ARG A 439 -18.66 -37.16 -7.84
N SER A 440 -19.94 -36.92 -7.61
CA SER A 440 -20.99 -37.91 -7.85
C SER A 440 -21.54 -37.88 -9.28
N MET A 441 -21.26 -36.85 -10.08
CA MET A 441 -21.78 -36.73 -11.44
C MET A 441 -20.70 -36.87 -12.54
N PRO A 442 -21.09 -37.40 -13.73
CA PRO A 442 -20.25 -37.35 -14.92
C PRO A 442 -19.92 -35.92 -15.33
N THR A 443 -18.85 -35.73 -16.11
CA THR A 443 -18.45 -34.42 -16.62
C THR A 443 -19.20 -34.01 -17.90
N LYS A 444 -20.51 -34.25 -17.98
CA LYS A 444 -21.33 -33.82 -19.14
C LYS A 444 -22.18 -32.61 -18.76
N LEU A 445 -22.02 -31.49 -19.46
CA LEU A 445 -22.80 -30.27 -19.18
C LEU A 445 -24.32 -30.48 -19.20
N SER A 446 -24.82 -31.37 -20.06
CA SER A 446 -26.24 -31.75 -20.13
C SER A 446 -26.80 -32.22 -18.79
N ASP A 447 -26.00 -32.96 -18.02
CA ASP A 447 -26.42 -33.55 -16.75
C ASP A 447 -26.54 -32.44 -15.69
N TYR A 448 -25.62 -31.46 -15.70
CA TYR A 448 -25.68 -30.29 -14.82
C TYR A 448 -26.82 -29.32 -15.17
N LEU A 449 -27.17 -29.21 -16.45
CA LEU A 449 -28.35 -28.44 -16.88
C LEU A 449 -29.64 -29.05 -16.33
N ILE A 450 -29.79 -30.37 -16.39
CA ILE A 450 -30.94 -31.09 -15.82
C ILE A 450 -30.94 -30.99 -14.30
N LEU A 451 -29.79 -31.21 -13.65
CA LEU A 451 -29.64 -31.07 -12.20
C LEU A 451 -30.03 -29.67 -11.70
N CYS A 452 -29.54 -28.61 -12.35
CA CYS A 452 -29.84 -27.25 -11.91
C CYS A 452 -31.32 -26.88 -12.13
N LYS A 453 -31.98 -27.46 -13.15
CA LYS A 453 -33.44 -27.38 -13.30
C LYS A 453 -34.16 -28.10 -12.15
N SER A 454 -33.74 -29.31 -11.78
CA SER A 454 -34.28 -30.04 -10.63
C SER A 454 -34.11 -29.25 -9.33
N LEU A 455 -32.94 -28.65 -9.08
CA LEU A 455 -32.68 -27.78 -7.93
C LEU A 455 -33.62 -26.56 -7.88
N LYS A 456 -33.87 -25.94 -9.04
CA LYS A 456 -34.79 -24.80 -9.17
C LYS A 456 -36.25 -25.22 -8.94
N LEU A 457 -36.69 -26.35 -9.49
CA LEU A 457 -38.04 -26.90 -9.30
C LEU A 457 -38.31 -27.28 -7.84
N LEU A 458 -37.28 -27.75 -7.14
CA LEU A 458 -37.34 -28.04 -5.70
C LEU A 458 -37.23 -26.79 -4.80
N ALA A 459 -37.14 -25.60 -5.39
CA ALA A 459 -36.95 -24.33 -4.67
C ALA A 459 -35.77 -24.35 -3.68
N ILE A 460 -34.69 -25.07 -4.02
CA ILE A 460 -33.50 -25.15 -3.18
C ILE A 460 -32.67 -23.86 -3.37
N ASP A 461 -32.46 -23.14 -2.27
CA ASP A 461 -31.60 -21.96 -2.28
C ASP A 461 -30.11 -22.37 -2.30
N VAL A 462 -29.59 -22.58 -3.50
CA VAL A 462 -28.18 -22.89 -3.74
C VAL A 462 -27.28 -21.69 -3.43
N LEU A 463 -27.76 -20.47 -3.68
CA LEU A 463 -26.96 -19.26 -3.58
C LEU A 463 -26.89 -18.71 -2.15
N GLN A 464 -27.86 -19.04 -1.29
CA GLN A 464 -27.94 -18.53 0.08
C GLN A 464 -27.91 -16.99 0.12
N GLY A 465 -28.60 -16.36 -0.85
CA GLY A 465 -28.59 -14.91 -1.05
C GLY A 465 -27.29 -14.33 -1.64
N GLN A 466 -26.27 -15.15 -1.93
CA GLN A 466 -24.99 -14.64 -2.43
C GLN A 466 -25.01 -14.28 -3.92
N HIS A 467 -24.35 -13.18 -4.26
CA HIS A 467 -24.05 -12.77 -5.62
C HIS A 467 -22.64 -13.20 -6.06
N ILE A 468 -22.35 -13.11 -7.36
CA ILE A 468 -21.09 -13.58 -7.95
C ILE A 468 -19.83 -12.97 -7.31
N ARG A 469 -19.92 -11.75 -6.76
CA ARG A 469 -18.80 -11.09 -6.05
C ARG A 469 -18.47 -11.78 -4.72
N GLU A 470 -19.49 -12.13 -3.95
CA GLU A 470 -19.32 -12.85 -2.68
C GLU A 470 -18.87 -14.28 -2.93
N ILE A 471 -19.43 -14.94 -3.95
CA ILE A 471 -18.98 -16.28 -4.38
C ILE A 471 -17.50 -16.25 -4.77
N MET A 472 -17.04 -15.19 -5.46
CA MET A 472 -15.63 -15.00 -5.80
C MET A 472 -14.75 -14.80 -4.56
N ALA A 473 -15.23 -14.08 -3.54
CA ALA A 473 -14.53 -13.91 -2.28
C ALA A 473 -14.36 -15.27 -1.56
N ASP A 474 -15.42 -16.07 -1.47
CA ASP A 474 -15.38 -17.40 -0.86
C ASP A 474 -14.43 -18.36 -1.59
N MET A 475 -14.37 -18.29 -2.93
CA MET A 475 -13.40 -19.05 -3.71
C MET A 475 -11.95 -18.66 -3.40
N ARG A 476 -11.68 -17.37 -3.13
CA ARG A 476 -10.33 -16.88 -2.80
C ARG A 476 -9.87 -17.34 -1.42
N LEU A 477 -10.77 -17.53 -0.46
CA LEU A 477 -10.46 -18.10 0.86
C LEU A 477 -9.89 -19.53 0.80
N GLY A 478 -10.00 -20.21 -0.34
CA GLY A 478 -9.38 -21.52 -0.55
C GLY A 478 -7.86 -21.49 -0.75
N LYS A 479 -7.26 -20.31 -0.94
CA LYS A 479 -5.82 -20.16 -1.10
C LYS A 479 -5.10 -20.46 0.21
N VAL A 480 -3.97 -21.16 0.09
CA VAL A 480 -3.02 -21.28 1.21
C VAL A 480 -2.24 -19.98 1.22
N GLU A 481 -2.27 -19.28 2.36
CA GLU A 481 -1.46 -18.09 2.56
C GLU A 481 -0.18 -18.48 3.26
N TRP A 482 0.94 -17.99 2.76
CA TRP A 482 2.19 -18.10 3.46
C TRP A 482 2.27 -16.95 4.46
N ASP A 483 2.56 -17.27 5.71
CA ASP A 483 2.90 -16.29 6.72
C ASP A 483 4.43 -16.09 6.65
N PRO A 484 4.90 -15.03 5.98
CA PRO A 484 6.33 -14.78 5.84
C PRO A 484 6.98 -14.51 7.18
N GLU A 485 6.26 -14.01 8.19
CA GLU A 485 6.79 -13.71 9.52
C GLU A 485 6.98 -14.97 10.37
N GLU A 486 6.02 -15.90 10.39
CA GLU A 486 6.06 -17.12 11.20
C GLU A 486 6.63 -18.34 10.43
N ARG A 487 6.91 -18.19 9.12
CA ARG A 487 7.35 -19.27 8.21
C ARG A 487 6.41 -20.48 8.25
N GLN A 488 5.10 -20.22 8.29
CA GLN A 488 4.09 -21.27 8.32
C GLN A 488 3.03 -21.02 7.25
N GLN A 489 2.44 -22.09 6.74
CA GLN A 489 1.29 -21.99 5.85
C GLN A 489 0.01 -21.84 6.68
N ILE A 490 -0.73 -20.77 6.45
CA ILE A 490 -2.11 -20.62 6.92
C ILE A 490 -2.99 -21.44 5.97
N GLY A 491 -3.61 -22.48 6.52
CA GLY A 491 -4.46 -23.39 5.75
C GLY A 491 -5.69 -22.70 5.18
N GLY A 492 -5.78 -22.63 3.85
CA GLY A 492 -6.97 -22.10 3.17
C GLY A 492 -8.23 -22.93 3.39
N GLN A 493 -9.40 -22.28 3.36
CA GLN A 493 -10.72 -22.91 3.51
C GLN A 493 -11.17 -23.62 2.21
N ARG A 494 -10.45 -24.66 1.82
CA ARG A 494 -10.69 -25.40 0.55
C ARG A 494 -12.09 -26.00 0.44
N ARG A 495 -12.74 -26.33 1.56
CA ARG A 495 -14.13 -26.85 1.56
C ARG A 495 -15.10 -25.76 1.09
N LEU A 496 -15.04 -24.58 1.71
CA LEU A 496 -15.86 -23.41 1.37
C LEU A 496 -15.64 -22.98 -0.08
N ALA A 497 -14.38 -22.85 -0.51
CA ALA A 497 -14.06 -22.46 -1.88
C ALA A 497 -14.65 -23.42 -2.92
N ARG A 498 -14.64 -24.74 -2.65
CA ARG A 498 -15.20 -25.75 -3.55
C ARG A 498 -16.73 -25.73 -3.57
N ASP A 499 -17.39 -25.43 -2.46
CA ASP A 499 -18.85 -25.22 -2.44
C ASP A 499 -19.23 -23.95 -3.21
N ALA A 500 -18.45 -22.88 -3.07
CA ALA A 500 -18.61 -21.64 -3.85
C ALA A 500 -18.46 -21.87 -5.36
N ALA A 501 -17.58 -22.77 -5.81
CA ALA A 501 -17.50 -23.14 -7.23
C ALA A 501 -18.78 -23.81 -7.76
N PHE A 502 -19.54 -24.53 -6.91
CA PHE A 502 -20.86 -25.04 -7.32
C PHE A 502 -21.89 -23.92 -7.39
N LYS A 503 -21.87 -22.97 -6.45
CA LYS A 503 -22.72 -21.76 -6.51
C LYS A 503 -22.46 -20.99 -7.80
N LEU A 504 -21.19 -20.82 -8.20
CA LEU A 504 -20.81 -20.20 -9.46
C LEU A 504 -21.38 -20.95 -10.68
N LEU A 505 -21.28 -22.28 -10.69
CA LEU A 505 -21.87 -23.10 -11.74
C LEU A 505 -23.39 -22.87 -11.84
N TYR A 506 -24.08 -22.85 -10.70
CA TYR A 506 -25.52 -22.60 -10.65
C TYR A 506 -25.86 -21.19 -11.19
N VAL A 507 -25.06 -20.17 -10.86
CA VAL A 507 -25.19 -18.82 -11.44
C VAL A 507 -25.11 -18.85 -12.97
N PHE A 508 -24.14 -19.58 -13.54
CA PHE A 508 -23.99 -19.66 -15.00
C PHE A 508 -25.16 -20.37 -15.68
N LEU A 509 -25.75 -21.39 -15.04
CA LEU A 509 -26.78 -22.23 -15.68
C LEU A 509 -28.22 -21.78 -15.42
N GLN A 510 -28.52 -21.07 -14.33
CA GLN A 510 -29.90 -20.74 -13.91
C GLN A 510 -30.15 -19.28 -13.57
N SER A 511 -29.11 -18.47 -13.34
CA SER A 511 -29.26 -17.06 -12.93
C SER A 511 -29.01 -16.10 -14.08
N GLU A 512 -29.62 -14.91 -13.99
CA GLU A 512 -29.25 -13.77 -14.83
C GLU A 512 -27.97 -13.12 -14.26
N CYS A 513 -26.85 -13.34 -14.94
CA CYS A 513 -25.60 -12.65 -14.62
C CYS A 513 -25.39 -11.49 -15.60
N LYS A 514 -25.53 -10.25 -15.11
CA LYS A 514 -25.38 -9.03 -15.93
C LYS A 514 -23.92 -8.64 -16.17
N ASP A 515 -23.00 -9.06 -15.29
CA ASP A 515 -21.58 -8.72 -15.36
C ASP A 515 -20.76 -9.87 -15.98
N VAL A 516 -20.58 -9.81 -17.31
CA VAL A 516 -19.85 -10.82 -18.10
C VAL A 516 -18.37 -10.86 -17.73
N ASN A 517 -17.77 -9.73 -17.34
CA ASN A 517 -16.36 -9.66 -16.97
C ASN A 517 -16.11 -10.34 -15.62
N MET A 518 -17.01 -10.14 -14.66
CA MET A 518 -16.95 -10.84 -13.37
C MET A 518 -17.15 -12.35 -13.55
N ALA A 519 -18.09 -12.75 -14.41
CA ALA A 519 -18.29 -14.16 -14.76
C ALA A 519 -17.03 -14.79 -15.38
N TYR A 520 -16.38 -14.07 -16.30
CA TYR A 520 -15.12 -14.51 -16.88
C TYR A 520 -14.02 -14.66 -15.83
N ASN A 521 -13.82 -13.66 -14.97
CA ASN A 521 -12.79 -13.70 -13.93
C ASN A 521 -13.02 -14.85 -12.93
N ALA A 522 -14.27 -15.12 -12.57
CA ALA A 522 -14.64 -16.22 -11.70
C ALA A 522 -14.39 -17.58 -12.37
N ALA A 523 -14.75 -17.75 -13.64
CA ALA A 523 -14.45 -18.96 -14.41
C ALA A 523 -12.95 -19.19 -14.56
N LEU A 524 -12.19 -18.14 -14.91
CA LEU A 524 -10.74 -18.18 -15.02
C LEU A 524 -10.08 -18.56 -13.69
N PHE A 525 -10.57 -18.05 -12.56
CA PHE A 525 -10.08 -18.39 -11.24
C PHE A 525 -10.22 -19.90 -10.96
N VAL A 526 -11.40 -20.47 -11.20
CA VAL A 526 -11.63 -21.90 -11.01
C VAL A 526 -10.68 -22.73 -11.88
N VAL A 527 -10.55 -22.38 -13.16
CA VAL A 527 -9.75 -23.13 -14.13
C VAL A 527 -8.24 -23.05 -13.86
N SER A 528 -7.76 -21.89 -13.40
CA SER A 528 -6.33 -21.66 -13.10
C SER A 528 -5.87 -22.27 -11.77
N HIS A 529 -6.76 -22.49 -10.80
CA HIS A 529 -6.38 -22.92 -9.45
C HIS A 529 -6.50 -24.45 -9.25
N ARG A 530 -5.67 -25.22 -9.96
CA ARG A 530 -5.66 -26.71 -9.94
C ARG A 530 -5.48 -27.35 -8.55
N ARG A 531 -4.83 -26.66 -7.61
CA ARG A 531 -4.64 -27.12 -6.22
C ARG A 531 -5.93 -27.00 -5.38
N ILE A 532 -6.82 -26.09 -5.75
CA ILE A 532 -8.10 -25.86 -5.06
C ILE A 532 -9.21 -26.65 -5.76
N PHE A 533 -9.30 -26.54 -7.09
CA PHE A 533 -10.35 -27.13 -7.91
C PHE A 533 -9.83 -28.29 -8.77
N ARG A 534 -10.43 -29.46 -8.59
CA ARG A 534 -10.06 -30.68 -9.32
C ARG A 534 -10.63 -30.69 -10.73
N TYR A 535 -10.15 -31.62 -11.57
CA TYR A 535 -10.47 -31.73 -12.99
C TYR A 535 -11.97 -31.56 -13.29
N ARG A 536 -12.84 -32.33 -12.63
CA ARG A 536 -14.29 -32.32 -12.89
C ARG A 536 -14.91 -30.93 -12.68
N THR A 537 -14.56 -30.26 -11.58
CA THR A 537 -15.01 -28.90 -11.28
C THR A 537 -14.52 -27.90 -12.32
N ARG A 538 -13.22 -27.93 -12.67
CA ARG A 538 -12.63 -27.01 -13.64
C ARG A 538 -13.25 -27.14 -15.02
N ARG A 539 -13.46 -28.39 -15.47
CA ARG A 539 -14.07 -28.70 -16.76
C ARG A 539 -15.50 -28.18 -16.84
N ILE A 540 -16.34 -28.53 -15.88
CA ILE A 540 -17.77 -28.19 -15.90
C ILE A 540 -17.99 -26.69 -15.74
N VAL A 541 -17.22 -26.00 -14.89
CA VAL A 541 -17.34 -24.54 -14.74
C VAL A 541 -16.90 -23.83 -16.03
N ARG A 542 -15.83 -24.29 -16.70
CA ARG A 542 -15.42 -23.75 -18.01
C ARG A 542 -16.48 -23.96 -19.07
N GLU A 543 -16.99 -25.19 -19.21
CA GLU A 543 -18.04 -25.52 -20.18
C GLU A 543 -19.32 -24.71 -19.93
N ALA A 544 -19.74 -24.55 -18.68
CA ALA A 544 -20.91 -23.74 -18.31
C ALA A 544 -20.72 -22.25 -18.64
N PHE A 545 -19.52 -21.70 -18.42
CA PHE A 545 -19.21 -20.32 -18.81
C PHE A 545 -19.31 -20.14 -20.33
N LEU A 546 -18.67 -21.03 -21.11
CA LEU A 546 -18.67 -20.96 -22.58
C LEU A 546 -20.06 -21.24 -23.19
N TYR A 547 -20.89 -22.02 -22.50
CA TYR A 547 -22.28 -22.24 -22.89
C TYR A 547 -23.16 -21.00 -22.69
N ARG A 548 -22.93 -20.24 -21.60
CA ARG A 548 -23.78 -19.10 -21.23
C ARG A 548 -23.33 -17.77 -21.82
N PHE A 549 -22.03 -17.57 -22.01
CA PHE A 549 -21.43 -16.28 -22.38
C PHE A 549 -20.57 -16.39 -23.63
N THR A 550 -20.57 -15.33 -24.45
CA THR A 550 -19.67 -15.20 -25.61
C THR A 550 -18.32 -14.64 -25.15
N ALA A 551 -17.30 -15.50 -25.06
CA ALA A 551 -15.95 -15.08 -24.71
C ALA A 551 -15.26 -14.38 -25.91
N SER A 552 -14.53 -13.29 -25.64
CA SER A 552 -13.66 -12.69 -26.65
C SER A 552 -12.50 -13.62 -27.02
N GLN A 553 -11.87 -13.43 -28.19
CA GLN A 553 -10.70 -14.22 -28.60
C GLN A 553 -9.56 -14.19 -27.57
N LYS A 554 -9.37 -13.06 -26.88
CA LYS A 554 -8.36 -12.93 -25.81
C LYS A 554 -8.73 -13.78 -24.60
N GLN A 555 -9.99 -13.72 -24.16
CA GLN A 555 -10.51 -14.49 -23.03
C GLN A 555 -10.49 -16.00 -23.32
N GLN A 556 -10.84 -16.40 -24.54
CA GLN A 556 -10.78 -17.79 -24.98
C GLN A 556 -9.34 -18.31 -24.93
N LYS A 557 -8.38 -17.58 -25.51
CA LYS A 557 -6.96 -17.93 -25.46
C LYS A 557 -6.44 -18.07 -24.02
N GLU A 558 -6.83 -17.18 -23.11
CA GLU A 558 -6.44 -17.27 -21.69
C GLU A 558 -7.04 -18.48 -20.98
N LEU A 559 -8.29 -18.85 -21.27
CA LEU A 559 -8.90 -20.08 -20.73
C LEU A 559 -8.24 -21.34 -21.31
N ASP A 560 -7.83 -21.31 -22.57
CA ASP A 560 -7.22 -22.45 -23.27
C ASP A 560 -5.78 -22.73 -22.82
N LYS A 561 -5.08 -21.75 -22.23
CA LYS A 561 -3.78 -21.95 -21.57
C LYS A 561 -3.82 -23.03 -20.48
N TRP A 562 -4.99 -23.25 -19.91
CA TRP A 562 -5.22 -24.20 -18.83
C TRP A 562 -5.86 -25.47 -19.39
N SER A 563 -5.07 -26.27 -20.13
CA SER A 563 -5.57 -27.47 -20.82
C SER A 563 -6.41 -28.38 -19.90
N ILE A 564 -7.55 -28.82 -20.44
CA ILE A 564 -8.50 -29.76 -19.82
C ILE A 564 -8.56 -31.05 -20.65
N GLU A 565 -7.47 -31.41 -21.34
CA GLU A 565 -7.37 -32.68 -22.06
C GLU A 565 -7.08 -33.83 -21.08
N GLY A 566 -7.75 -34.96 -21.32
CA GLY A 566 -7.90 -36.05 -20.37
C GLY A 566 -6.58 -36.74 -20.05
N ASN A 567 -6.22 -36.79 -18.77
CA ASN A 567 -5.24 -37.76 -18.32
C ASN A 567 -5.90 -39.14 -18.39
N GLU A 568 -5.29 -40.09 -19.09
CA GLU A 568 -5.79 -41.48 -19.28
C GLU A 568 -5.91 -42.27 -17.96
N PHE A 569 -5.58 -41.65 -16.82
CA PHE A 569 -5.75 -42.17 -15.46
C PHE A 569 -6.93 -41.55 -14.68
N ALA A 570 -7.80 -40.77 -15.34
CA ALA A 570 -8.96 -40.10 -14.73
C ALA A 570 -10.11 -41.07 -14.38
N GLY A 571 -9.82 -42.10 -13.59
CA GLY A 571 -10.77 -43.11 -13.12
C GLY A 571 -10.33 -43.87 -11.86
N SER A 572 -9.11 -43.67 -11.37
CA SER A 572 -8.68 -44.34 -10.13
C SER A 572 -9.23 -43.62 -8.89
N ALA A 573 -9.77 -44.40 -7.94
CA ALA A 573 -10.18 -43.95 -6.61
C ALA A 573 -9.04 -43.33 -5.78
N ASP A 574 -7.79 -43.42 -6.25
CA ASP A 574 -6.60 -42.88 -5.58
C ASP A 574 -6.22 -41.44 -5.95
N ASP A 575 -6.74 -40.86 -7.03
CA ASP A 575 -6.45 -39.45 -7.40
C ASP A 575 -7.21 -38.43 -6.50
N ASP A 576 -8.03 -38.96 -5.59
CA ASP A 576 -8.85 -38.21 -4.64
C ASP A 576 -8.54 -38.56 -3.17
N LYS A 577 -7.38 -39.20 -2.92
CA LYS A 577 -6.79 -39.28 -1.58
C LYS A 577 -6.07 -37.98 -1.24
N THR A 578 -6.38 -37.46 -0.06
CA THR A 578 -5.69 -36.33 0.57
C THR A 578 -4.30 -36.75 1.01
N THR A 579 -3.29 -36.45 0.19
CA THR A 579 -1.91 -36.30 0.65
C THR A 579 -1.29 -35.05 0.04
N SER A 580 -0.55 -34.35 0.91
CA SER A 580 0.57 -33.44 0.61
C SER A 580 1.36 -33.94 -0.60
N GLU A 581 1.99 -33.14 -1.45
CA GLU A 581 2.64 -31.83 -1.39
C GLU A 581 2.90 -31.48 -2.86
N GLU A 582 3.23 -30.23 -3.17
CA GLU A 582 4.18 -29.86 -4.23
C GLU A 582 4.12 -28.33 -4.36
N ASP A 583 5.12 -27.66 -3.81
CA ASP A 583 5.25 -26.22 -3.72
C ASP A 583 6.00 -25.64 -4.93
N VAL A 584 5.47 -24.54 -5.46
CA VAL A 584 6.21 -23.65 -6.37
C VAL A 584 5.95 -22.25 -5.85
N TYR A 585 7.06 -21.61 -5.49
CA TYR A 585 7.20 -20.34 -4.76
C TYR A 585 6.64 -19.16 -5.56
N PHE A 586 5.78 -18.36 -4.93
CA PHE A 586 5.58 -16.96 -5.29
C PHE A 586 5.08 -16.24 -4.04
N ASP A 587 5.90 -15.34 -3.50
CA ASP A 587 5.51 -14.52 -2.37
C ASP A 587 5.90 -13.06 -2.63
N SER A 588 4.94 -12.19 -2.38
CA SER A 588 4.88 -10.80 -2.81
C SER A 588 4.82 -9.93 -1.57
N ASP A 589 5.98 -9.50 -1.09
CA ASP A 589 6.12 -8.63 0.08
C ASP A 589 6.46 -7.20 -0.34
N SER A 590 5.42 -6.37 -0.42
CA SER A 590 5.56 -4.92 -0.47
C SER A 590 5.75 -4.37 0.95
N SER A 591 6.99 -4.20 1.38
CA SER A 591 7.34 -3.28 2.48
C SER A 591 8.77 -2.76 2.30
N PHE A 592 8.91 -1.70 1.49
CA PHE A 592 10.18 -0.99 1.27
C PHE A 592 10.12 0.46 1.74
#